data_AF-A0A0N8KKR7-F1
#
_entry.id   AF-A0A0N8KKR7-F1
#
_cell.length_a   1.000
_cell.length_b   1.000
_cell.length_c   1.000
_cell.angle_alpha   90.00
_cell.angle_beta   90.00
_cell.angle_gamma   90.00
#
_symmetry.space_group_name_H-M   'P 1'
#
loop_
_entity.id
_entity.type
_entity.pdbx_description
1 polymer ?
#
loop_
_entity_poly.entity_id
_entity_poly.type
_entity_poly.pdbx_seq_one_letter_code
_entity_poly.pdbx_strand_id
1 'polypeptide(L)'
;MDKPSVKPGEWIKVSGNDCVVTHVYEEGSPFGTGIVVFNPKKPTTHDFDWDGEHWFFPKRPDFGGYAQESDPYVRQLKRGRYS
;
A
#
# COMPACT_ATOMS: atom_id res chain seq x y z
N MET A 1 13.16 -14.81 -6.37
CA MET A 1 13.23 -13.50 -7.04
C MET A 1 13.41 -12.45 -5.98
N ASP A 2 14.22 -11.43 -6.25
CA ASP A 2 14.40 -10.32 -5.32
C ASP A 2 13.11 -9.50 -5.22
N LYS A 3 12.83 -9.00 -4.02
CA LYS A 3 11.69 -8.13 -3.77
C LYS A 3 11.83 -6.84 -4.61
N PRO A 4 10.80 -6.44 -5.39
CA PRO A 4 10.88 -5.19 -6.14
C PRO A 4 10.98 -3.98 -5.20
N SER A 5 11.77 -2.98 -5.60
CA SER A 5 11.81 -1.70 -4.88
C SER A 5 10.51 -0.92 -5.10
N VAL A 6 10.05 -0.23 -4.06
CA VAL A 6 8.84 0.60 -4.07
C VAL A 6 9.12 1.92 -3.35
N LYS A 7 8.39 2.98 -3.71
CA LYS A 7 8.50 4.30 -3.06
C LYS A 7 7.13 4.93 -2.78
N PRO A 8 7.02 5.86 -1.80
CA PRO A 8 5.78 6.60 -1.58
C PRO A 8 5.26 7.28 -2.85
N GLY A 9 3.95 7.24 -3.06
CA GLY A 9 3.26 7.74 -4.25
C GLY A 9 3.25 6.75 -5.43
N GLU A 10 3.95 5.62 -5.35
CA GLU A 10 3.93 4.62 -6.41
C GLU A 10 2.62 3.80 -6.41
N TRP A 11 2.14 3.47 -7.61
CA TRP A 11 0.98 2.61 -7.80
C TRP A 11 1.40 1.14 -7.92
N ILE A 12 0.95 0.30 -7.00
CA ILE A 12 1.21 -1.14 -7.00
C ILE A 12 -0.10 -1.93 -6.96
N LYS A 13 -0.03 -3.23 -7.28
CA LYS A 13 -1.17 -4.14 -7.20
C LYS A 13 -0.98 -5.10 -6.04
N VAL A 14 -1.79 -4.97 -4.98
CA VAL A 14 -1.70 -5.79 -3.77
C VAL A 14 -2.94 -6.68 -3.66
N SER A 15 -2.76 -8.00 -3.69
CA SER A 15 -3.88 -8.97 -3.71
C SER A 15 -4.96 -8.63 -4.74
N GLY A 16 -4.56 -8.14 -5.92
CA GLY A 16 -5.46 -7.73 -7.01
C GLY A 16 -6.02 -6.30 -6.92
N ASN A 17 -5.83 -5.58 -5.80
CA ASN A 17 -6.30 -4.20 -5.64
C ASN A 17 -5.25 -3.20 -6.15
N ASP A 18 -5.68 -2.14 -6.84
CA ASP A 18 -4.82 -1.01 -7.13
C ASP A 18 -4.64 -0.14 -5.88
N CYS A 19 -3.40 0.02 -5.47
CA CYS A 19 -3.01 0.65 -4.22
C CYS A 19 -1.96 1.74 -4.48
N VAL A 20 -1.96 2.79 -3.66
CA VAL A 20 -0.89 3.80 -3.62
C VAL A 20 -0.04 3.57 -2.39
N VAL A 21 1.28 3.44 -2.56
CA VAL A 21 2.22 3.32 -1.44
C VAL A 21 2.25 4.64 -0.68
N THR A 22 1.96 4.62 0.62
CA THR A 22 2.01 5.82 1.48
C THR A 22 3.31 5.88 2.27
N HIS A 23 3.85 4.73 2.63
CA HIS A 23 5.05 4.60 3.43
C HIS A 23 5.79 3.30 3.10
N VAL A 24 7.12 3.34 3.18
CA VAL A 24 8.00 2.19 3.00
C VAL A 24 8.82 2.06 4.27
N TYR A 25 8.80 0.88 4.88
CA TYR A 25 9.56 0.62 6.10
C TYR A 25 11.04 0.40 5.81
N GLU A 26 11.87 0.56 6.84
CA GLU A 26 13.27 0.18 6.79
C GLU A 26 13.42 -1.33 6.53
N GLU A 27 14.53 -1.70 5.88
CA GLU A 27 14.85 -3.08 5.58
C GLU A 27 14.94 -3.91 6.87
N GLY A 28 14.30 -5.09 6.89
CA GLY A 28 14.21 -5.95 8.07
C GLY A 28 13.11 -5.60 9.07
N SER A 29 12.25 -4.61 8.77
CA SER A 29 11.08 -4.29 9.61
C SER A 29 10.18 -5.52 9.85
N PRO A 30 9.74 -5.77 11.11
CA PRO A 30 8.82 -6.88 11.41
C PRO A 30 7.41 -6.65 10.84
N PHE A 31 7.12 -5.43 10.40
CA PHE A 31 5.81 -5.00 9.87
C PHE A 31 5.72 -5.14 8.33
N GLY A 32 6.75 -5.69 7.70
CA GLY A 32 6.77 -6.00 6.27
C GLY A 32 7.42 -4.91 5.45
N THR A 33 6.88 -4.67 4.24
CA THR A 33 7.51 -3.74 3.29
C THR A 33 7.04 -2.30 3.49
N GLY A 34 5.79 -2.07 3.86
CA GLY A 34 5.27 -0.72 4.06
C GLY A 34 3.77 -0.67 4.22
N ILE A 35 3.23 0.53 4.07
CA ILE A 35 1.79 0.82 4.12
C ILE A 35 1.34 1.31 2.74
N VAL A 36 0.19 0.82 2.30
CA VAL A 36 -0.53 1.35 1.15
C VAL A 36 -1.88 1.90 1.55
N VAL A 37 -2.46 2.75 0.70
CA VAL A 37 -3.87 3.11 0.73
C VAL A 37 -4.59 2.55 -0.49
N PHE A 38 -5.79 2.03 -0.29
CA PHE A 38 -6.62 1.44 -1.33
C PHE A 38 -8.11 1.72 -1.08
N ASN A 39 -8.97 1.29 -1.99
CA ASN A 39 -10.42 1.52 -1.97
C ASN A 39 -10.80 3.01 -2.04
N PRO A 40 -10.91 3.62 -3.24
CA PRO A 40 -11.16 5.06 -3.39
C PRO A 40 -12.50 5.53 -2.80
N LYS A 41 -13.49 4.64 -2.67
CA LYS A 41 -14.79 4.97 -2.07
C LYS A 41 -14.74 5.03 -0.54
N LYS A 42 -13.87 4.22 0.06
CA LYS A 42 -13.65 4.15 1.52
C LYS A 42 -12.15 3.96 1.76
N PRO A 43 -11.35 5.04 1.65
CA PRO A 43 -9.89 4.96 1.71
C PRO A 43 -9.42 4.26 2.98
N THR A 44 -8.73 3.15 2.80
CA THR A 44 -8.27 2.27 3.88
C THR A 44 -6.78 2.07 3.72
N THR A 45 -6.02 2.20 4.80
CA THR A 45 -4.60 1.83 4.82
C THR A 45 -4.43 0.39 5.28
N HIS A 46 -3.43 -0.29 4.74
CA HIS A 46 -3.07 -1.65 5.16
C HIS A 46 -1.58 -1.88 4.92
N ASP A 47 -0.98 -2.72 5.77
CA ASP A 47 0.38 -3.19 5.55
C ASP A 47 0.41 -4.08 4.31
N PHE A 48 1.51 -4.04 3.56
CA PHE A 48 1.71 -4.95 2.44
C PHE A 48 3.11 -5.57 2.47
N ASP A 49 3.22 -6.74 1.85
CA ASP A 49 4.48 -7.49 1.79
C ASP A 49 4.63 -8.28 0.49
N TRP A 50 5.81 -8.87 0.28
CA TRP A 50 6.15 -9.63 -0.92
C TRP A 50 6.28 -11.13 -0.62
N ASP A 51 5.53 -11.97 -1.33
CA ASP A 51 5.58 -13.43 -1.13
C ASP A 51 6.63 -14.15 -2.01
N GLY A 52 7.35 -13.40 -2.83
CA GLY A 52 8.29 -13.92 -3.83
C GLY A 52 7.81 -13.72 -5.27
N GLU A 53 6.51 -13.49 -5.48
CA GLU A 53 5.88 -13.39 -6.79
C GLU A 53 4.84 -12.25 -6.89
N HIS A 54 4.13 -11.97 -5.81
CA HIS A 54 3.05 -10.98 -5.74
C HIS A 54 3.11 -10.15 -4.44
N TRP A 55 2.64 -8.91 -4.55
CA TRP A 55 2.36 -8.12 -3.35
C TRP A 55 1.06 -8.60 -2.71
N PHE A 56 1.09 -8.83 -1.40
CA PHE A 56 -0.06 -9.35 -0.65
C PHE A 56 -0.31 -8.57 0.64
N PHE A 57 -1.51 -8.74 1.20
CA PHE A 57 -1.87 -8.24 2.51
C PHE A 57 -1.56 -9.33 3.56
N PRO A 58 -0.59 -9.12 4.47
CA PRO A 58 -0.20 -10.13 5.43
C PRO A 58 -1.30 -10.35 6.47
N LYS A 59 -1.48 -11.62 6.88
CA LYS A 59 -2.44 -12.02 7.92
C LYS A 59 -1.83 -11.83 9.32
N ARG A 60 -1.56 -10.57 9.69
CA ARG A 60 -1.13 -10.14 11.03
C ARG A 60 -1.97 -8.94 11.46
N PRO A 61 -2.00 -8.57 12.75
CA PRO A 61 -2.51 -7.25 13.14
C PRO A 61 -1.76 -6.20 12.31
N ASP A 62 -2.49 -5.45 11.50
CA ASP A 62 -1.94 -4.40 10.68
C ASP A 62 -1.96 -3.08 11.44
N PHE A 63 -1.08 -2.16 11.06
CA PHE A 63 -1.15 -0.77 11.52
C PHE A 63 -2.08 0.06 10.62
N GLY A 64 -2.88 -0.63 9.80
CA GLY A 64 -3.88 -0.07 8.91
C GLY A 64 -5.04 0.58 9.64
N GLY A 65 -5.74 1.46 8.93
CA GLY A 65 -6.84 2.24 9.47
C GLY A 65 -7.56 3.03 8.40
N TYR A 66 -8.37 4.00 8.84
CA TYR A 66 -9.03 4.93 7.93
C TYR A 66 -8.09 6.05 7.54
N ALA A 67 -7.92 6.27 6.23
CA ALA A 67 -7.11 7.37 5.71
C ALA A 67 -7.94 8.65 5.64
N GLN A 68 -7.32 9.80 5.95
CA GLN A 68 -8.01 11.08 5.87
C GLN A 68 -8.18 11.53 4.41
N GLU A 69 -9.33 12.14 4.11
CA GLU A 69 -9.64 12.72 2.80
C GLU A 69 -8.64 13.81 2.34
N SER A 70 -8.01 14.48 3.29
CA SER A 70 -6.98 15.50 3.04
C SER A 70 -5.62 14.91 2.63
N ASP A 71 -5.38 13.62 2.86
CA ASP A 71 -4.10 12.97 2.60
C ASP A 71 -3.77 13.00 1.08
N PRO A 72 -2.54 13.39 0.68
CA PRO A 72 -2.17 13.49 -0.73
C PRO A 72 -2.28 12.16 -1.47
N TYR A 73 -1.99 11.02 -0.82
CA TYR A 73 -2.09 9.70 -1.42
C TYR A 73 -3.55 9.25 -1.55
N VAL A 74 -4.44 9.67 -0.64
CA VAL A 74 -5.89 9.47 -0.77
C VAL A 74 -6.42 10.27 -1.96
N ARG A 75 -5.99 11.52 -2.12
CA ARG A 75 -6.37 12.33 -3.29
C ARG A 75 -5.87 11.72 -4.59
N GLN A 76 -4.65 11.20 -4.60
CA GLN A 76 -4.11 10.45 -5.74
C GLN A 76 -4.95 9.18 -6.02
N LEU A 77 -5.24 8.39 -4.99
CA LEU A 77 -6.07 7.19 -5.10
C LEU A 77 -7.44 7.51 -5.72
N LYS A 78 -8.08 8.60 -5.30
CA LYS A 78 -9.38 9.04 -5.80
C LYS A 78 -9.37 9.59 -7.22
N ARG A 79 -8.27 10.25 -7.63
CA ARG A 79 -8.08 10.62 -9.04
C ARG A 79 -8.00 9.38 -9.92
N GLY A 80 -7.37 8.33 -9.41
CA GLY A 80 -7.21 7.05 -10.10
C GLY A 80 -5.86 6.93 -10.79
N ARG A 81 -5.52 5.71 -11.20
CA ARG A 81 -4.21 5.37 -11.77
C ARG A 81 -4.02 5.85 -13.22
N TYR A 82 -5.11 6.00 -13.96
CA TYR A 82 -5.12 6.28 -15.41
C TYR A 82 -5.93 7.53 -15.77
N SER A 83 -6.17 8.43 -14.80
CA SER A 83 -6.91 9.68 -15.01
C SER A 83 -6.08 10.74 -15.71
#